data_AF-A0A340X1S4-F1
#
_entry.id   AF-A0A340X1S4-F1
#
_cell.length_a   1.000
_cell.length_b   1.000
_cell.length_c   1.000
_cell.angle_alpha   90.00
_cell.angle_beta   90.00
_cell.angle_gamma   90.00
#
_symmetry.space_group_name_H-M   'P 1'
#
loop_
_entity.id
_entity.type
_entity.pdbx_description
1 polymer ?
#
loop_
_entity_poly.entity_id
_entity_poly.type
_entity_poly.pdbx_seq_one_letter_code
_entity_poly.pdbx_strand_id
1 'polypeptide(L)'
;MIEDSGKRGNTMAERRQLFAEMRAQDLDRIRLSTYRTACKLRFVQKKCNLHLVDIWNVIEALRENGLNNVDPNIELNVARLEAVLSTIFYQLNKRMPTTHQIQVEQSISLLLNFLLAAFDPEGHGKISVFAVKMALATLCGGKIMDKLRYIFSMISDSSGVMVYGRYDQFLREVLKLPTAVFEGPSFGYTEQSARSCFSQQKKVTLNGFLDTLMSDPPPQCLVWLPLLHRLANVENVFHPVECSYCHSESMMGFRYRCQQCHNYQLCQDCFWRGHAGGSHSNQHQMKEYTSWKSPAKKLTNALSKSLSCASSREPLHPMFPDQPEKPLNLAHIVPPRPVTSLNDSMFSHSVPSSGSPFITRSLDGAL
;
A
#
# COMPACT_ATOMS: atom_id res chain seq x y z
N MET A 1 34.11 -19.41 -3.15
CA MET A 1 33.20 -19.98 -4.16
C MET A 1 32.19 -21.00 -3.61
N ILE A 2 32.31 -21.49 -2.36
CA ILE A 2 31.37 -22.48 -1.80
C ILE A 2 30.18 -21.82 -1.06
N GLU A 3 30.36 -20.64 -0.45
CA GLU A 3 29.29 -19.93 0.28
C GLU A 3 28.17 -19.38 -0.62
N ASP A 4 28.49 -18.96 -1.85
CA ASP A 4 27.53 -18.36 -2.78
C ASP A 4 26.53 -19.41 -3.34
N SER A 5 26.96 -20.69 -3.39
CA SER A 5 26.12 -21.81 -3.80
C SER A 5 25.12 -22.21 -2.70
N GLY A 6 25.52 -22.09 -1.42
CA GLY A 6 24.65 -22.37 -0.27
C GLY A 6 23.55 -21.31 -0.09
N LYS A 7 23.88 -20.03 -0.28
CA LYS A 7 22.88 -18.94 -0.26
C LYS A 7 21.86 -19.09 -1.40
N ARG A 8 22.31 -19.33 -2.64
CA ARG A 8 21.42 -19.58 -3.80
C ARG A 8 20.47 -20.77 -3.58
N GLY A 9 20.95 -21.85 -2.96
CA GLY A 9 20.14 -23.02 -2.62
C GLY A 9 19.01 -22.71 -1.62
N ASN A 10 19.31 -21.90 -0.60
CA ASN A 10 18.33 -21.50 0.42
C ASN A 10 17.27 -20.54 -0.15
N THR A 11 17.69 -19.56 -0.95
CA THR A 11 16.84 -18.59 -1.66
C THR A 11 15.82 -19.28 -2.58
N MET A 12 16.23 -20.31 -3.33
CA MET A 12 15.32 -21.08 -4.19
C MET A 12 14.34 -21.98 -3.40
N ALA A 13 14.76 -22.50 -2.23
CA ALA A 13 13.88 -23.27 -1.36
C ALA A 13 12.77 -22.40 -0.76
N GLU A 14 13.12 -21.21 -0.26
CA GLU A 14 12.17 -20.26 0.32
C GLU A 14 11.20 -19.69 -0.73
N ARG A 15 11.68 -19.40 -1.95
CA ARG A 15 10.79 -19.04 -3.08
C ARG A 15 9.78 -20.15 -3.36
N ARG A 16 10.21 -21.41 -3.40
CA ARG A 16 9.31 -22.56 -3.62
C ARG A 16 8.32 -22.72 -2.47
N GLN A 17 8.76 -22.45 -1.24
CA GLN A 17 7.92 -22.55 -0.05
C GLN A 17 6.77 -21.53 -0.08
N LEU A 18 7.02 -20.25 -0.38
CA LEU A 18 5.97 -19.22 -0.44
C LEU A 18 4.82 -19.62 -1.37
N PHE A 19 5.15 -20.04 -2.60
CA PHE A 19 4.15 -20.44 -3.59
C PHE A 19 3.53 -21.82 -3.30
N ALA A 20 4.23 -22.72 -2.61
CA ALA A 20 3.65 -23.99 -2.16
C ALA A 20 2.61 -23.76 -1.06
N GLU A 21 2.93 -22.93 -0.06
CA GLU A 21 2.00 -22.58 1.00
C GLU A 21 0.79 -21.81 0.46
N MET A 22 1.00 -20.89 -0.50
CA MET A 22 -0.11 -20.20 -1.15
C MET A 22 -1.04 -21.17 -1.88
N ARG A 23 -0.50 -22.16 -2.58
CA ARG A 23 -1.29 -23.22 -3.24
C ARG A 23 -2.07 -24.07 -2.24
N ALA A 24 -1.50 -24.33 -1.06
CA ALA A 24 -2.18 -25.06 0.01
C ALA A 24 -3.40 -24.31 0.58
N GLN A 25 -3.53 -22.99 0.36
CA GLN A 25 -4.72 -22.21 0.74
C GLN A 25 -5.92 -22.44 -0.20
N ASP A 26 -5.78 -23.23 -1.26
CA ASP A 26 -6.86 -23.58 -2.19
C ASP A 26 -7.54 -22.34 -2.83
N LEU A 27 -6.77 -21.27 -3.02
CA LEU A 27 -7.23 -19.99 -3.59
C LEU A 27 -7.57 -20.14 -5.08
N ASP A 28 -7.00 -21.11 -5.78
CA ASP A 28 -7.23 -21.36 -7.20
C ASP A 28 -8.68 -21.75 -7.52
N ARG A 29 -9.45 -22.21 -6.52
CA ARG A 29 -10.88 -22.53 -6.68
C ARG A 29 -11.81 -21.32 -6.62
N ILE A 30 -11.30 -20.14 -6.28
CA ILE A 30 -12.06 -18.89 -6.41
C ILE A 30 -12.33 -18.67 -7.90
N ARG A 31 -13.61 -18.62 -8.30
CA ARG A 31 -14.02 -18.54 -9.71
C ARG A 31 -13.68 -17.19 -10.34
N LEU A 32 -13.91 -16.11 -9.58
CA LEU A 32 -13.72 -14.73 -10.03
C LEU A 32 -12.24 -14.35 -9.95
N SER A 33 -11.59 -14.13 -11.10
CA SER A 33 -10.16 -13.82 -11.18
C SER A 33 -9.77 -12.61 -10.33
N THR A 34 -10.59 -11.57 -10.30
CA THR A 34 -10.35 -10.37 -9.48
C THR A 34 -10.15 -10.70 -7.99
N TYR A 35 -11.05 -11.50 -7.41
CA TYR A 35 -10.95 -11.92 -6.01
C TYR A 35 -9.78 -12.89 -5.80
N ARG A 36 -9.59 -13.83 -6.72
CA ARG A 36 -8.48 -14.79 -6.67
C ARG A 36 -7.11 -14.09 -6.65
N THR A 37 -6.88 -13.15 -7.57
CA THR A 37 -5.68 -12.32 -7.62
C THR A 37 -5.48 -11.53 -6.33
N ALA A 38 -6.52 -10.84 -5.86
CA ALA A 38 -6.45 -10.02 -4.66
C ALA A 38 -6.15 -10.88 -3.42
N CYS A 39 -6.76 -12.06 -3.29
CA CYS A 39 -6.47 -13.01 -2.20
C CYS A 39 -5.04 -13.55 -2.23
N LYS A 40 -4.53 -13.92 -3.41
CA LYS A 40 -3.14 -14.39 -3.58
C LYS A 40 -2.13 -13.30 -3.23
N LEU A 41 -2.35 -12.06 -3.69
CA LEU A 41 -1.50 -10.92 -3.33
C LEU A 41 -1.62 -10.56 -1.84
N ARG A 42 -2.83 -10.67 -1.24
CA ARG A 42 -3.02 -10.50 0.20
C ARG A 42 -2.28 -11.55 1.01
N PHE A 43 -2.26 -12.80 0.54
CA PHE A 43 -1.47 -13.87 1.14
C PHE A 43 0.02 -13.50 1.16
N VAL A 44 0.59 -13.11 0.02
CA VAL A 44 1.99 -12.68 -0.07
C VAL A 44 2.26 -11.48 0.86
N GLN A 45 1.38 -10.48 0.84
CA GLN A 45 1.49 -9.29 1.69
C GLN A 45 1.50 -9.64 3.20
N LYS A 46 0.69 -10.60 3.62
CA LYS A 46 0.63 -11.06 5.01
C LYS A 46 1.85 -11.91 5.38
N LYS A 47 2.21 -12.87 4.52
CA LYS A 47 3.34 -13.77 4.74
C LYS A 47 4.67 -13.01 4.82
N CYS A 48 4.82 -11.93 4.05
CA CYS A 48 5.99 -11.05 4.09
C CYS A 48 5.90 -9.93 5.14
N ASN A 49 4.85 -9.87 5.98
CA ASN A 49 4.60 -8.79 6.95
C ASN A 49 4.48 -7.38 6.37
N LEU A 50 4.35 -7.23 5.05
CA LEU A 50 4.28 -5.93 4.38
C LEU A 50 2.94 -5.20 4.63
N HIS A 51 1.92 -5.91 5.10
CA HIS A 51 0.66 -5.33 5.60
C HIS A 51 0.83 -4.43 6.83
N LEU A 52 1.95 -4.57 7.57
CA LEU A 52 2.30 -3.75 8.74
C LEU A 52 3.12 -2.50 8.37
N VAL A 53 3.58 -2.42 7.13
CA VAL A 53 4.42 -1.32 6.62
C VAL A 53 3.53 -0.35 5.86
N ASP A 54 3.52 0.93 6.23
CA ASP A 54 2.81 1.95 5.46
C ASP A 54 3.70 2.59 4.37
N ILE A 55 3.09 3.43 3.53
CA ILE A 55 3.83 4.08 2.44
C ILE A 55 4.93 5.03 2.94
N TRP A 56 4.77 5.63 4.12
CA TRP A 56 5.77 6.52 4.69
C TRP A 56 7.02 5.76 5.11
N ASN A 57 6.85 4.57 5.68
CA ASN A 57 7.95 3.67 6.01
C ASN A 57 8.71 3.25 4.75
N VAL A 58 8.01 2.96 3.65
CA VAL A 58 8.63 2.67 2.36
C VAL A 58 9.43 3.87 1.84
N ILE A 59 8.84 5.07 1.86
CA ILE A 59 9.51 6.30 1.40
C ILE A 59 10.77 6.61 2.21
N GLU A 60 10.72 6.43 3.54
CA GLU A 60 11.87 6.67 4.41
C GLU A 60 13.00 5.67 4.13
N ALA A 61 12.69 4.38 4.03
CA ALA A 61 13.69 3.37 3.72
C ALA A 61 14.35 3.60 2.34
N LEU A 62 13.57 4.01 1.34
CA LEU A 62 14.11 4.41 0.03
C LEU A 62 14.98 5.66 0.13
N ARG A 63 14.66 6.61 1.01
CA ARG A 63 15.47 7.82 1.27
C ARG A 63 16.82 7.45 1.86
N GLU A 64 16.83 6.65 2.92
CA GLU A 64 18.05 6.23 3.63
C GLU A 64 18.99 5.44 2.72
N ASN A 65 18.44 4.68 1.77
CA ASN A 65 19.21 3.96 0.77
C ASN A 65 19.57 4.80 -0.47
N GLY A 66 19.30 6.11 -0.43
CA GLY A 66 19.65 7.07 -1.47
C GLY A 66 18.86 6.92 -2.78
N LEU A 67 17.69 6.28 -2.77
CA LEU A 67 16.93 5.95 -4.00
C LEU A 67 15.89 7.01 -4.40
N ASN A 68 15.69 8.05 -3.60
CA ASN A 68 14.66 9.07 -3.88
C ASN A 68 14.99 9.94 -5.11
N ASN A 69 16.25 10.33 -5.27
CA ASN A 69 16.70 11.27 -6.32
C ASN A 69 17.50 10.57 -7.44
N VAL A 70 17.40 9.25 -7.55
CA VAL A 70 18.10 8.43 -8.53
C VAL A 70 17.23 8.27 -9.78
N ASP A 71 17.86 8.20 -10.95
CA ASP A 71 17.17 7.87 -12.20
C ASP A 71 16.34 6.58 -12.01
N PRO A 72 15.02 6.62 -12.23
CA PRO A 72 14.15 5.46 -12.05
C PRO A 72 14.56 4.22 -12.88
N ASN A 73 15.30 4.40 -13.97
CA ASN A 73 15.75 3.32 -14.85
C ASN A 73 17.02 2.61 -14.35
N ILE A 74 17.72 3.14 -13.34
CA ILE A 74 18.88 2.47 -12.76
C ILE A 74 18.46 1.14 -12.15
N GLU A 75 19.25 0.10 -12.40
CA GLU A 75 19.04 -1.24 -11.87
C GLU A 75 19.75 -1.43 -10.52
N LEU A 76 19.04 -2.04 -9.58
CA LEU A 76 19.56 -2.49 -8.29
C LEU A 76 19.90 -3.98 -8.39
N ASN A 77 21.09 -4.35 -7.92
CA ASN A 77 21.43 -5.75 -7.72
C ASN A 77 20.76 -6.31 -6.45
N VAL A 78 20.81 -7.64 -6.29
CA VAL A 78 20.22 -8.36 -5.14
C VAL A 78 20.66 -7.76 -3.79
N ALA A 79 21.96 -7.49 -3.61
CA ALA A 79 22.47 -6.96 -2.34
C ALA A 79 21.92 -5.57 -1.99
N ARG A 80 21.80 -4.67 -2.98
CA ARG A 80 21.18 -3.35 -2.77
C ARG A 80 19.69 -3.45 -2.50
N LEU A 81 19.00 -4.39 -3.15
CA LEU A 81 17.58 -4.64 -2.88
C LEU A 81 17.38 -5.17 -1.45
N GLU A 82 18.19 -6.15 -1.03
CA GLU A 82 18.19 -6.69 0.33
C GLU A 82 18.44 -5.58 1.36
N ALA A 83 19.38 -4.67 1.13
CA ALA A 83 19.63 -3.53 2.02
C ALA A 83 18.38 -2.65 2.22
N VAL A 84 17.64 -2.35 1.14
CA VAL A 84 16.38 -1.57 1.23
C VAL A 84 15.34 -2.31 2.07
N LEU A 85 15.16 -3.61 1.83
CA LEU A 85 14.19 -4.42 2.55
C LEU A 85 14.57 -4.57 4.04
N SER A 86 15.87 -4.70 4.33
CA SER A 86 16.41 -4.70 5.67
C SER A 86 16.08 -3.40 6.39
N THR A 87 16.31 -2.23 5.77
CA THR A 87 15.92 -0.94 6.35
C THR A 87 14.42 -0.93 6.71
N ILE A 88 13.54 -1.38 5.82
CA ILE A 88 12.09 -1.43 6.08
C ILE A 88 11.78 -2.27 7.32
N PHE A 89 12.21 -3.54 7.36
CA PHE A 89 11.77 -4.46 8.41
C PHE A 89 12.48 -4.25 9.74
N TYR A 90 13.75 -3.86 9.75
CA TYR A 90 14.43 -3.50 11.00
C TYR A 90 13.84 -2.24 11.63
N GLN A 91 13.47 -1.23 10.83
CA GLN A 91 12.79 -0.05 11.36
C GLN A 91 11.38 -0.35 11.85
N LEU A 92 10.62 -1.18 11.12
CA LEU A 92 9.31 -1.65 11.58
C LEU A 92 9.45 -2.32 12.95
N ASN A 93 10.36 -3.30 13.07
CA ASN A 93 10.50 -4.10 14.29
C ASN A 93 10.94 -3.26 15.50
N LYS A 94 11.72 -2.19 15.29
CA LYS A 94 12.09 -1.22 16.35
C LYS A 94 10.88 -0.44 16.89
N ARG A 95 9.84 -0.23 16.09
CA ARG A 95 8.64 0.54 16.46
C ARG A 95 7.52 -0.34 17.03
N MET A 96 7.57 -1.65 16.79
CA MET A 96 6.57 -2.59 17.26
C MET A 96 6.74 -2.88 18.76
N PRO A 97 5.63 -3.11 19.50
CA PRO A 97 5.71 -3.64 20.86
C PRO A 97 6.47 -4.97 20.91
N THR A 98 7.15 -5.25 22.02
CA THR A 98 7.94 -6.49 22.19
C THR A 98 7.11 -7.76 22.03
N THR A 99 5.81 -7.71 22.31
CA THR A 99 4.86 -8.82 22.15
C THR A 99 4.42 -9.07 20.70
N HIS A 100 4.73 -8.16 19.77
CA HIS A 100 4.30 -8.20 18.37
C HIS A 100 5.47 -8.10 17.38
N GLN A 101 6.68 -8.42 17.84
CA GLN A 101 7.85 -8.45 16.95
C GLN A 101 7.72 -9.53 15.88
N ILE A 102 8.27 -9.25 14.71
CA ILE A 102 8.26 -10.14 13.55
C ILE A 102 9.62 -10.84 13.39
N GLN A 103 9.63 -11.96 12.67
CA GLN A 103 10.86 -12.57 12.18
C GLN A 103 11.39 -11.74 10.99
N VAL A 104 12.29 -10.80 11.28
CA VAL A 104 12.79 -9.80 10.33
C VAL A 104 13.48 -10.47 9.13
N GLU A 105 14.46 -11.34 9.38
CA GLU A 105 15.23 -12.04 8.33
C GLU A 105 14.34 -12.85 7.38
N GLN A 106 13.36 -13.56 7.93
CA GLN A 106 12.41 -14.32 7.13
C GLN A 106 11.55 -13.40 6.26
N SER A 107 11.12 -12.25 6.79
CA SER A 107 10.31 -11.28 6.04
C SER A 107 11.10 -10.64 4.88
N ILE A 108 12.39 -10.32 5.12
CA ILE A 108 13.31 -9.82 4.10
C ILE A 108 13.46 -10.86 2.99
N SER A 109 13.79 -12.10 3.34
CA SER A 109 14.04 -13.13 2.33
C SER A 109 12.79 -13.48 1.52
N LEU A 110 11.63 -13.64 2.17
CA LEU A 110 10.37 -13.92 1.46
C LEU A 110 10.01 -12.80 0.47
N LEU A 111 10.15 -11.53 0.88
CA LEU A 111 9.85 -10.40 0.01
C LEU A 111 10.87 -10.26 -1.12
N LEU A 112 12.17 -10.42 -0.83
CA LEU A 112 13.23 -10.41 -1.84
C LEU A 112 12.96 -11.44 -2.93
N ASN A 113 12.66 -12.68 -2.52
CA ASN A 113 12.36 -13.78 -3.42
C ASN A 113 11.12 -13.52 -4.27
N PHE A 114 10.07 -12.94 -3.68
CA PHE A 114 8.87 -12.59 -4.41
C PHE A 114 9.12 -11.48 -5.45
N LEU A 115 9.90 -10.46 -5.09
CA LEU A 115 10.26 -9.38 -6.02
C LEU A 115 11.12 -9.90 -7.18
N LEU A 116 12.13 -10.72 -6.91
CA LEU A 116 12.94 -11.36 -7.97
C LEU A 116 12.06 -12.25 -8.87
N ALA A 117 11.14 -13.02 -8.29
CA ALA A 117 10.22 -13.83 -9.08
C ALA A 117 9.31 -13.01 -10.00
N ALA A 118 8.92 -11.79 -9.59
CA ALA A 118 8.03 -10.94 -10.36
C ALA A 118 8.77 -10.08 -11.41
N PHE A 119 9.96 -9.57 -11.08
CA PHE A 119 10.63 -8.53 -11.85
C PHE A 119 11.93 -8.97 -12.53
N ASP A 120 12.48 -10.12 -12.16
CA ASP A 120 13.69 -10.70 -12.74
C ASP A 120 13.45 -12.18 -13.15
N PRO A 121 12.52 -12.46 -14.09
CA PRO A 121 12.20 -13.82 -14.49
C PRO A 121 13.38 -14.54 -15.16
N GLU A 122 14.26 -13.78 -15.83
CA GLU A 122 15.46 -14.28 -16.50
C GLU A 122 16.62 -14.57 -15.52
N GLY A 123 16.53 -14.13 -14.27
CA GLY A 123 17.50 -14.45 -13.21
C GLY A 123 18.83 -13.69 -13.33
N HIS A 124 18.81 -12.47 -13.86
CA HIS A 124 19.99 -11.60 -13.95
C HIS A 124 20.38 -10.97 -12.59
N GLY A 125 19.52 -11.07 -11.58
CA GLY A 125 19.71 -10.53 -10.25
C GLY A 125 19.55 -9.01 -10.19
N LYS A 126 18.76 -8.42 -11.09
CA LYS A 126 18.61 -6.97 -11.24
C LYS A 126 17.15 -6.54 -11.39
N ILE A 127 16.78 -5.46 -10.70
CA ILE A 127 15.45 -4.85 -10.78
C ILE A 127 15.61 -3.32 -10.82
N SER A 128 14.86 -2.63 -11.69
CA SER A 128 14.90 -1.17 -11.76
C SER A 128 14.39 -0.50 -10.49
N VAL A 129 14.95 0.67 -10.16
CA VAL A 129 14.49 1.50 -9.02
C VAL A 129 12.99 1.81 -9.16
N PHE A 130 12.51 2.08 -10.38
CA PHE A 130 11.09 2.29 -10.66
C PHE A 130 10.24 1.08 -10.27
N ALA A 131 10.62 -0.12 -10.71
CA ALA A 131 9.89 -1.35 -10.39
C ALA A 131 9.85 -1.62 -8.89
N VAL A 132 10.97 -1.44 -8.17
CA VAL A 132 11.02 -1.59 -6.70
C VAL A 132 10.07 -0.60 -6.01
N LYS A 133 10.09 0.68 -6.40
CA LYS A 133 9.19 1.70 -5.85
C LYS A 133 7.73 1.34 -6.09
N MET A 134 7.37 0.95 -7.31
CA MET A 134 5.99 0.61 -7.66
C MET A 134 5.52 -0.65 -6.94
N ALA A 135 6.36 -1.69 -6.83
CA ALA A 135 6.02 -2.92 -6.14
C ALA A 135 5.78 -2.69 -4.63
N LEU A 136 6.71 -2.02 -3.95
CA LEU A 136 6.59 -1.73 -2.52
C LEU A 136 5.42 -0.79 -2.24
N ALA A 137 5.25 0.26 -3.04
CA ALA A 137 4.11 1.16 -2.91
C ALA A 137 2.77 0.49 -3.22
N THR A 138 2.74 -0.57 -4.02
CA THR A 138 1.52 -1.33 -4.32
C THR A 138 1.19 -2.34 -3.23
N LEU A 139 2.20 -2.99 -2.65
CA LEU A 139 2.01 -4.09 -1.70
C LEU A 139 2.07 -3.66 -0.23
N CYS A 140 2.53 -2.45 0.10
CA CYS A 140 2.50 -1.96 1.48
C CYS A 140 1.05 -1.87 2.03
N GLY A 141 0.92 -1.92 3.35
CA GLY A 141 -0.32 -1.62 4.05
C GLY A 141 -0.68 -0.13 3.99
N GLY A 142 -1.63 0.26 4.85
CA GLY A 142 -2.09 1.64 4.95
C GLY A 142 -3.19 2.03 3.95
N LYS A 143 -3.48 3.34 3.88
CA LYS A 143 -4.58 3.88 3.09
C LYS A 143 -4.23 3.86 1.61
N ILE A 144 -5.18 3.40 0.78
CA ILE A 144 -5.00 3.38 -0.68
C ILE A 144 -4.74 4.77 -1.26
N MET A 145 -5.35 5.81 -0.69
CA MET A 145 -5.17 7.19 -1.14
C MET A 145 -3.72 7.67 -1.06
N ASP A 146 -3.02 7.36 0.04
CA ASP A 146 -1.64 7.79 0.23
C ASP A 146 -0.71 7.07 -0.76
N LYS A 147 -0.99 5.79 -1.01
CA LYS A 147 -0.26 4.97 -1.98
C LYS A 147 -0.47 5.45 -3.41
N LEU A 148 -1.71 5.75 -3.79
CA LEU A 148 -2.04 6.26 -5.12
C LEU A 148 -1.46 7.66 -5.35
N ARG A 149 -1.42 8.53 -4.33
CA ARG A 149 -0.73 9.83 -4.40
C ARG A 149 0.77 9.67 -4.63
N TYR A 150 1.41 8.73 -3.94
CA TYR A 150 2.82 8.42 -4.15
C TYR A 150 3.09 7.86 -5.55
N ILE A 151 2.25 6.94 -6.04
CA ILE A 151 2.36 6.44 -7.41
C ILE A 151 2.19 7.57 -8.41
N PHE A 152 1.19 8.45 -8.21
CA PHE A 152 0.94 9.59 -9.08
C PHE A 152 2.14 10.53 -9.16
N SER A 153 2.80 10.83 -8.03
CA SER A 153 3.99 11.71 -8.03
C SER A 153 5.17 11.13 -8.81
N MET A 154 5.24 9.80 -8.97
CA MET A 154 6.26 9.14 -9.79
C MET A 154 5.93 9.15 -11.30
N ILE A 155 4.67 9.28 -11.66
CA ILE A 155 4.21 9.27 -13.07
C ILE A 155 3.78 10.63 -13.59
N SER A 156 3.74 11.66 -12.75
CA SER A 156 3.42 13.03 -13.16
C SER A 156 4.67 13.86 -13.47
N ASP A 157 4.49 14.96 -14.20
CA ASP A 157 5.48 16.02 -14.35
C ASP A 157 5.42 17.05 -13.21
N SER A 158 6.27 18.06 -13.27
CA SER A 158 6.32 19.15 -12.28
C SER A 158 5.08 20.06 -12.29
N SER A 159 4.23 19.96 -13.31
CA SER A 159 2.98 20.71 -13.41
C SER A 159 1.79 19.98 -12.76
N GLY A 160 2.03 18.79 -12.19
CA GLY A 160 0.99 17.97 -11.57
C GLY A 160 0.15 17.20 -12.59
N VAL A 161 0.66 17.02 -13.82
CA VAL A 161 -0.02 16.30 -14.90
C VAL A 161 0.62 14.94 -15.13
N MET A 162 -0.20 13.91 -15.23
CA MET A 162 0.27 12.56 -15.54
C MET A 162 0.96 12.51 -16.91
N VAL A 163 2.14 11.93 -16.95
CA VAL A 163 2.88 11.64 -18.18
C VAL A 163 2.50 10.24 -18.65
N TYR A 164 1.79 10.15 -19.78
CA TYR A 164 1.27 8.87 -20.30
C TYR A 164 2.33 7.78 -20.46
N GLY A 165 3.55 8.12 -20.91
CA GLY A 165 4.64 7.15 -21.01
C GLY A 165 5.07 6.57 -19.65
N ARG A 166 5.06 7.37 -18.59
CA ARG A 166 5.38 6.90 -17.23
C ARG A 166 4.22 6.09 -16.64
N TYR A 167 2.97 6.43 -16.97
CA TYR A 167 1.82 5.60 -16.61
C TYR A 167 1.83 4.24 -17.30
N ASP A 168 2.19 4.20 -18.58
CA ASP A 168 2.39 2.93 -19.30
C ASP A 168 3.49 2.08 -18.65
N GLN A 169 4.62 2.70 -18.30
CA GLN A 169 5.69 2.04 -17.55
C GLN A 169 5.19 1.52 -16.19
N PHE A 170 4.39 2.30 -15.46
CA PHE A 170 3.75 1.86 -14.22
C PHE A 170 2.89 0.61 -14.44
N LEU A 171 2.06 0.58 -15.49
CA LEU A 171 1.24 -0.59 -15.81
C LEU A 171 2.09 -1.81 -16.15
N ARG A 172 3.16 -1.65 -16.93
CA ARG A 172 4.11 -2.73 -17.24
C ARG A 172 4.73 -3.34 -16.00
N GLU A 173 5.04 -2.53 -14.98
CA GLU A 173 5.61 -3.01 -13.73
C GLU A 173 4.55 -3.58 -12.77
N VAL A 174 3.47 -2.87 -12.51
CA VAL A 174 2.47 -3.28 -11.51
C VAL A 174 1.73 -4.56 -11.90
N LEU A 175 1.52 -4.81 -13.20
CA LEU A 175 0.86 -6.01 -13.71
C LEU A 175 1.76 -7.26 -13.69
N LYS A 176 3.06 -7.12 -13.40
CA LYS A 176 3.92 -8.25 -13.07
C LYS A 176 3.55 -8.88 -11.73
N LEU A 177 2.94 -8.14 -10.80
CA LEU A 177 2.52 -8.68 -9.50
C LEU A 177 1.41 -9.75 -9.62
N PRO A 178 0.27 -9.50 -10.31
CA PRO A 178 -0.69 -10.55 -10.66
C PRO A 178 -0.05 -11.71 -11.42
N THR A 179 0.85 -11.41 -12.37
CA THR A 179 1.52 -12.42 -13.19
C THR A 179 2.37 -13.36 -12.32
N ALA A 180 3.08 -12.81 -11.33
CA ALA A 180 3.91 -13.58 -10.38
C ALA A 180 3.10 -14.53 -9.49
N VAL A 181 1.81 -14.27 -9.29
CA VAL A 181 0.87 -15.18 -8.59
C VAL A 181 0.00 -16.01 -9.53
N PHE A 182 0.46 -16.17 -10.78
CA PHE A 182 -0.16 -16.99 -11.83
C PHE A 182 -1.52 -16.48 -12.33
N GLU A 183 -1.75 -15.17 -12.27
CA GLU A 183 -2.98 -14.51 -12.77
C GLU A 183 -2.72 -13.67 -14.04
N GLY A 184 -1.59 -13.88 -14.70
CA GLY A 184 -1.21 -13.22 -15.96
C GLY A 184 -2.25 -13.35 -17.08
N PRO A 185 -2.93 -14.51 -17.28
CA PRO A 185 -4.00 -14.61 -18.28
C PRO A 185 -5.20 -13.67 -18.03
N SER A 186 -5.43 -13.25 -16.78
CA SER A 186 -6.54 -12.35 -16.42
C SER A 186 -6.10 -10.88 -16.33
N PHE A 187 -4.88 -10.61 -15.86
CA PHE A 187 -4.40 -9.25 -15.55
C PHE A 187 -3.00 -8.96 -16.11
N GLY A 188 -2.61 -9.62 -17.19
CA GLY A 188 -1.38 -9.34 -17.91
C GLY A 188 -1.42 -7.99 -18.62
N TYR A 189 -0.25 -7.39 -18.80
CA TYR A 189 -0.14 -6.14 -19.55
C TYR A 189 -0.51 -6.36 -21.04
N THR A 190 -1.21 -5.38 -21.61
CA THR A 190 -1.45 -5.26 -23.05
C THR A 190 -1.19 -3.83 -23.49
N GLU A 191 -0.77 -3.63 -24.75
CA GLU A 191 -0.48 -2.29 -25.31
C GLU A 191 -1.70 -1.34 -25.28
N GLN A 192 -2.92 -1.87 -25.14
CA GLN A 192 -4.15 -1.09 -25.01
C GLN A 192 -4.47 -0.70 -23.56
N SER A 193 -3.82 -1.31 -22.56
CA SER A 193 -4.14 -1.15 -21.13
C SER A 193 -4.01 0.30 -20.65
N ALA A 194 -2.95 1.01 -21.07
CA ALA A 194 -2.76 2.40 -20.65
C ALA A 194 -3.79 3.35 -21.28
N ARG A 195 -4.08 3.16 -22.57
CA ARG A 195 -4.98 4.03 -23.33
C ARG A 195 -6.44 3.84 -22.92
N SER A 196 -6.86 2.63 -22.56
CA SER A 196 -8.25 2.35 -22.19
C SER A 196 -8.65 3.02 -20.87
N CYS A 197 -7.72 3.18 -19.92
CA CYS A 197 -7.99 3.76 -18.60
C CYS A 197 -8.38 5.25 -18.67
N PHE A 198 -7.78 6.02 -19.59
CA PHE A 198 -7.93 7.47 -19.68
C PHE A 198 -8.29 7.97 -21.09
N SER A 199 -8.89 7.10 -21.93
CA SER A 199 -9.14 7.36 -23.36
C SER A 199 -9.84 8.70 -23.67
N GLN A 200 -10.68 9.20 -22.76
CA GLN A 200 -11.44 10.44 -22.93
C GLN A 200 -10.75 11.67 -22.30
N GLN A 201 -9.66 11.51 -21.55
CA GLN A 201 -9.02 12.59 -20.80
C GLN A 201 -7.73 13.05 -21.46
N LYS A 202 -7.74 14.26 -22.05
CA LYS A 202 -6.55 14.88 -22.65
C LYS A 202 -5.46 15.21 -21.61
N LYS A 203 -5.87 15.54 -20.39
CA LYS A 203 -5.00 15.90 -19.26
C LYS A 203 -5.55 15.24 -18.00
N VAL A 204 -4.70 14.49 -17.30
CA VAL A 204 -5.06 13.77 -16.07
C VAL A 204 -4.31 14.40 -14.91
N THR A 205 -5.03 15.07 -14.00
CA THR A 205 -4.48 15.56 -12.72
C THR A 205 -4.61 14.48 -11.63
N LEU A 206 -4.09 14.75 -10.44
CA LEU A 206 -4.18 13.81 -9.32
C LEU A 206 -5.64 13.41 -9.02
N ASN A 207 -6.57 14.36 -8.98
CA ASN A 207 -7.97 14.03 -8.71
C ASN A 207 -8.57 13.17 -9.83
N GLY A 208 -8.33 13.50 -11.10
CA GLY A 208 -8.81 12.69 -12.23
C GLY A 208 -8.24 11.26 -12.25
N PHE A 209 -6.98 11.10 -11.83
CA PHE A 209 -6.37 9.79 -11.62
C PHE A 209 -7.07 9.01 -10.51
N LEU A 210 -7.27 9.63 -9.35
CA LEU A 210 -7.93 9.02 -8.20
C LEU A 210 -9.40 8.67 -8.50
N ASP A 211 -10.17 9.57 -9.13
CA ASP A 211 -11.54 9.33 -9.57
C ASP A 211 -11.63 8.11 -10.49
N THR A 212 -10.68 7.97 -11.41
CA THR A 212 -10.63 6.84 -12.34
C THR A 212 -10.33 5.54 -11.62
N LEU A 213 -9.26 5.48 -10.80
CA LEU A 213 -8.86 4.25 -10.11
C LEU A 213 -9.82 3.83 -8.99
N MET A 214 -10.58 4.78 -8.43
CA MET A 214 -11.55 4.55 -7.35
C MET A 214 -13.00 4.47 -7.85
N SER A 215 -13.23 4.53 -9.16
CA SER A 215 -14.56 4.37 -9.77
C SER A 215 -15.15 2.99 -9.53
N ASP A 216 -16.46 2.84 -9.73
CA ASP A 216 -17.17 1.56 -9.63
C ASP A 216 -17.87 1.24 -10.96
N PRO A 217 -17.33 0.33 -11.80
CA PRO A 217 -16.10 -0.44 -11.60
C PRO A 217 -14.81 0.32 -11.97
N PRO A 218 -13.67 0.03 -11.32
CA PRO A 218 -12.35 0.52 -11.72
C PRO A 218 -11.91 -0.01 -13.10
N PRO A 219 -10.82 0.52 -13.69
CA PRO A 219 -10.21 -0.05 -14.89
C PRO A 219 -9.91 -1.53 -14.73
N GLN A 220 -10.31 -2.34 -15.72
CA GLN A 220 -10.29 -3.81 -15.62
C GLN A 220 -8.89 -4.38 -15.35
N CYS A 221 -7.83 -3.77 -15.88
CA CYS A 221 -6.46 -4.22 -15.62
C CYS A 221 -6.01 -3.99 -14.16
N LEU A 222 -6.64 -3.07 -13.44
CA LEU A 222 -6.27 -2.66 -12.08
C LEU A 222 -7.36 -2.97 -11.03
N VAL A 223 -8.47 -3.60 -11.40
CA VAL A 223 -9.61 -3.84 -10.49
C VAL A 223 -9.24 -4.67 -9.25
N TRP A 224 -8.20 -5.50 -9.33
CA TRP A 224 -7.66 -6.25 -8.19
C TRP A 224 -6.98 -5.36 -7.14
N LEU A 225 -6.47 -4.18 -7.51
CA LEU A 225 -5.72 -3.30 -6.63
C LEU A 225 -6.62 -2.63 -5.57
N PRO A 226 -7.73 -1.96 -5.93
CA PRO A 226 -8.70 -1.50 -4.93
C PRO A 226 -9.31 -2.64 -4.12
N LEU A 227 -9.51 -3.81 -4.74
CA LEU A 227 -10.04 -4.97 -4.04
C LEU A 227 -9.08 -5.52 -2.98
N LEU A 228 -7.76 -5.55 -3.23
CA LEU A 228 -6.75 -5.93 -2.24
C LEU A 228 -6.88 -5.11 -0.95
N HIS A 229 -7.13 -3.81 -1.09
CA HIS A 229 -7.39 -2.92 0.05
C HIS A 229 -8.73 -3.18 0.74
N ARG A 230 -9.79 -3.41 -0.04
CA ARG A 230 -11.10 -3.74 0.52
C ARG A 230 -11.05 -5.06 1.30
N LEU A 231 -10.33 -6.07 0.80
CA LEU A 231 -10.09 -7.33 1.51
C LEU A 231 -9.49 -7.06 2.88
N ALA A 232 -8.39 -6.31 2.94
CA ALA A 232 -7.73 -5.96 4.19
C ALA A 232 -8.68 -5.29 5.20
N ASN A 233 -9.60 -4.44 4.72
CA ASN A 233 -10.57 -3.73 5.57
C ASN A 233 -11.68 -4.64 6.12
N VAL A 234 -12.04 -5.71 5.41
CA VAL A 234 -13.13 -6.61 5.82
C VAL A 234 -12.67 -7.87 6.55
N GLU A 235 -11.37 -8.20 6.56
CA GLU A 235 -10.87 -9.47 7.14
C GLU A 235 -11.39 -9.76 8.56
N ASN A 236 -11.58 -8.70 9.36
CA ASN A 236 -12.05 -8.81 10.75
C ASN A 236 -13.50 -8.33 10.94
N VAL A 237 -14.26 -8.12 9.86
CA VAL A 237 -15.66 -7.70 9.93
C VAL A 237 -16.54 -8.92 10.16
N PHE A 238 -17.29 -8.87 11.27
CA PHE A 238 -18.22 -9.91 11.67
C PHE A 238 -19.66 -9.60 11.25
N HIS A 239 -20.33 -10.61 10.71
CA HIS A 239 -21.75 -10.58 10.38
C HIS A 239 -22.48 -11.70 11.14
N PRO A 240 -23.39 -11.36 12.09
CA PRO A 240 -24.18 -12.34 12.85
C PRO A 240 -25.36 -12.82 12.01
N VAL A 241 -25.08 -13.41 10.86
CA VAL A 241 -26.13 -13.93 9.98
C VAL A 241 -25.67 -15.22 9.32
N GLU A 242 -26.57 -16.19 9.28
CA GLU A 242 -26.32 -17.50 8.72
C GLU A 242 -26.06 -17.45 7.20
N CYS A 243 -25.14 -18.28 6.72
CA CYS A 243 -24.96 -18.52 5.29
C CYS A 243 -26.03 -19.46 4.74
N SER A 244 -26.74 -19.04 3.69
CA SER A 244 -27.81 -19.83 3.06
C SER A 244 -27.33 -21.12 2.37
N TYR A 245 -26.02 -21.33 2.23
CA TYR A 245 -25.45 -22.54 1.63
C TYR A 245 -24.70 -23.42 2.62
N CYS A 246 -23.69 -22.89 3.32
CA CYS A 246 -22.88 -23.69 4.24
C CYS A 246 -23.44 -23.74 5.67
N HIS A 247 -24.54 -23.03 5.94
CA HIS A 247 -25.19 -22.98 7.26
C HIS A 247 -24.29 -22.52 8.42
N SER A 248 -23.14 -21.91 8.12
CA SER A 248 -22.33 -21.23 9.14
C SER A 248 -23.18 -20.13 9.77
N GLU A 249 -23.37 -20.20 11.09
CA GLU A 249 -24.23 -19.29 11.88
C GLU A 249 -23.78 -17.83 11.82
N SER A 250 -22.51 -17.60 11.45
CA SER A 250 -21.94 -16.27 11.24
C SER A 250 -20.96 -16.24 10.07
N MET A 251 -20.62 -15.03 9.63
CA MET A 251 -19.65 -14.81 8.54
C MET A 251 -18.59 -13.81 8.96
N MET A 252 -17.37 -14.03 8.49
CA MET A 252 -16.27 -13.06 8.52
C MET A 252 -15.96 -12.60 7.08
N GLY A 253 -15.47 -11.38 6.93
CA GLY A 253 -15.12 -10.85 5.59
C GLY A 253 -16.31 -10.22 4.87
N PHE A 254 -16.35 -10.37 3.55
CA PHE A 254 -17.49 -9.90 2.77
C PHE A 254 -18.75 -10.74 2.99
N ARG A 255 -19.90 -10.07 2.97
CA ARG A 255 -21.22 -10.72 2.89
C ARG A 255 -21.89 -10.38 1.57
N TYR A 256 -22.44 -11.38 0.90
CA TYR A 256 -23.13 -11.23 -0.38
C TYR A 256 -24.61 -11.52 -0.20
N ARG A 257 -25.47 -10.56 -0.53
CA ARG A 257 -26.94 -10.73 -0.49
C ARG A 257 -27.50 -10.76 -1.90
N CYS A 258 -28.34 -11.74 -2.20
CA CYS A 258 -29.07 -11.77 -3.46
C CYS A 258 -30.08 -10.63 -3.52
N GLN A 259 -30.15 -9.95 -4.66
CA GLN A 259 -31.13 -8.89 -4.88
C GLN A 259 -32.49 -9.43 -5.35
N GLN A 260 -32.56 -10.70 -5.74
CA GLN A 260 -33.76 -11.33 -6.32
C GLN A 260 -34.39 -12.34 -5.35
N CYS A 261 -33.57 -13.18 -4.71
CA CYS A 261 -34.06 -14.18 -3.75
C CYS A 261 -34.34 -13.53 -2.38
N HIS A 262 -35.48 -13.89 -1.78
CA HIS A 262 -35.82 -13.44 -0.43
C HIS A 262 -34.84 -14.03 0.60
N ASN A 263 -34.25 -13.17 1.43
CA ASN A 263 -33.31 -13.52 2.51
C ASN A 263 -32.16 -14.47 2.14
N TYR A 264 -31.79 -14.54 0.86
CA TYR A 264 -30.68 -15.38 0.43
C TYR A 264 -29.36 -14.62 0.50
N GLN A 265 -28.38 -15.23 1.14
CA GLN A 265 -27.09 -14.61 1.41
C GLN A 265 -25.99 -15.64 1.55
N LEU A 266 -24.82 -15.30 1.05
CA LEU A 266 -23.65 -16.15 1.05
C LEU A 266 -22.53 -15.48 1.82
N CYS A 267 -21.77 -16.30 2.55
CA CYS A 267 -20.46 -15.89 3.04
C CYS A 267 -19.51 -15.70 1.86
N GLN A 268 -18.38 -15.07 2.15
CA GLN A 268 -17.31 -14.82 1.20
C GLN A 268 -16.91 -16.05 0.38
N ASP A 269 -16.60 -17.15 1.06
CA ASP A 269 -16.11 -18.38 0.41
C ASP A 269 -17.18 -19.03 -0.46
N CYS A 270 -18.44 -19.04 -0.01
CA CYS A 270 -19.54 -19.62 -0.77
C CYS A 270 -19.81 -18.85 -2.05
N PHE A 271 -19.81 -17.52 -1.99
CA PHE A 271 -20.00 -16.69 -3.16
C PHE A 271 -18.83 -16.84 -4.16
N TRP A 272 -17.58 -16.81 -3.68
CA TRP A 272 -16.40 -16.89 -4.53
C TRP A 272 -16.21 -18.24 -5.22
N ARG A 273 -16.62 -19.33 -4.56
CA ARG A 273 -16.65 -20.69 -5.13
C ARG A 273 -17.92 -20.94 -5.95
N GLY A 274 -18.86 -20.00 -5.92
CA GLY A 274 -20.10 -20.00 -6.69
C GLY A 274 -21.03 -21.13 -6.30
N HIS A 275 -21.15 -21.36 -5.00
CA HIS A 275 -22.12 -22.26 -4.42
C HIS A 275 -23.53 -21.65 -4.50
N ALA A 276 -24.50 -22.47 -4.87
CA ALA A 276 -25.90 -22.10 -4.97
C ALA A 276 -26.78 -23.23 -4.40
N GLY A 277 -27.93 -22.87 -3.83
CA GLY A 277 -28.88 -23.82 -3.26
C GLY A 277 -30.32 -23.34 -3.41
N GLY A 278 -31.26 -24.29 -3.40
CA GLY A 278 -32.68 -24.01 -3.57
C GLY A 278 -32.99 -23.32 -4.89
N SER A 279 -33.77 -22.23 -4.83
CA SER A 279 -34.15 -21.43 -6.01
C SER A 279 -33.11 -20.39 -6.43
N HIS A 280 -31.96 -20.33 -5.75
CA HIS A 280 -30.92 -19.36 -6.09
C HIS A 280 -30.09 -19.83 -7.29
N SER A 281 -29.90 -18.94 -8.26
CA SER A 281 -28.99 -19.12 -9.39
C SER A 281 -27.78 -18.20 -9.28
N ASN A 282 -26.61 -18.68 -9.69
CA ASN A 282 -25.38 -17.89 -9.78
C ASN A 282 -25.47 -16.73 -10.81
N GLN A 283 -26.53 -16.67 -11.62
CA GLN A 283 -26.80 -15.55 -12.52
C GLN A 283 -27.50 -14.37 -11.82
N HIS A 284 -28.05 -14.58 -10.62
CA HIS A 284 -28.72 -13.51 -9.89
C HIS A 284 -27.71 -12.46 -9.42
N GLN A 285 -28.11 -11.19 -9.48
CA GLN A 285 -27.27 -10.11 -9.02
C GLN A 285 -27.09 -10.18 -7.49
N MET A 286 -25.84 -10.20 -7.05
CA MET A 286 -25.45 -10.21 -5.65
C MET A 286 -24.92 -8.82 -5.26
N LYS A 287 -25.41 -8.30 -4.13
CA LYS A 287 -24.90 -7.07 -3.53
C LYS A 287 -23.91 -7.42 -2.44
N GLU A 288 -22.71 -6.84 -2.53
CA GLU A 288 -21.68 -6.98 -1.51
C GLU A 288 -21.92 -6.01 -0.33
N TYR A 289 -21.63 -6.48 0.88
CA TYR A 289 -21.66 -5.74 2.13
C TYR A 289 -20.33 -5.87 2.84
N THR A 290 -19.79 -4.74 3.29
CA THR A 290 -18.48 -4.60 3.97
C THR A 290 -18.60 -4.23 5.45
N SER A 291 -19.83 -4.09 5.96
CA SER A 291 -20.09 -3.76 7.35
C SER A 291 -21.43 -4.34 7.80
N TRP A 292 -21.52 -4.67 9.09
CA TRP A 292 -22.80 -4.97 9.72
C TRP A 292 -23.38 -3.72 10.36
N LYS A 293 -24.58 -3.34 9.94
CA LYS A 293 -25.39 -2.32 10.62
C LYS A 293 -26.62 -3.01 11.17
N SER A 294 -26.76 -3.01 12.50
CA SER A 294 -27.94 -3.59 13.15
C SER A 294 -29.22 -2.93 12.62
N PRO A 295 -30.34 -3.69 12.48
CA PRO A 295 -31.62 -3.14 12.03
C PRO A 295 -32.04 -1.87 12.81
N ALA A 296 -31.76 -1.81 14.11
CA ALA A 296 -32.05 -0.65 14.96
C ALA A 296 -31.33 0.64 14.52
N LYS A 297 -30.09 0.54 14.02
CA LYS A 297 -29.31 1.71 13.53
C LYS A 297 -29.70 2.15 12.11
N LYS A 298 -30.53 1.39 11.39
CA LYS A 298 -31.02 1.79 10.06
C LYS A 298 -32.11 2.86 10.14
N LEU A 299 -32.92 2.87 11.21
CA LEU A 299 -33.98 3.85 11.42
C LEU A 299 -33.41 5.27 11.65
N THR A 300 -32.38 5.39 12.47
CA THR A 300 -31.73 6.69 12.78
C THR A 300 -31.05 7.32 11.57
N ASN A 301 -30.42 6.52 10.70
CA ASN A 301 -29.75 7.05 9.51
C ASN A 301 -30.73 7.42 8.38
N ALA A 302 -31.87 6.73 8.27
CA ALA A 302 -32.91 7.09 7.30
C ALA A 302 -33.49 8.49 7.61
N LEU A 303 -33.69 8.80 8.89
CA LEU A 303 -34.17 10.11 9.35
C LEU A 303 -33.13 11.24 9.14
N SER A 304 -31.84 10.94 9.28
CA SER A 304 -30.77 11.92 9.03
C SER A 304 -30.64 12.31 7.55
N LYS A 305 -30.91 11.37 6.63
CA LYS A 305 -30.83 11.61 5.17
C LYS A 305 -32.05 12.33 4.61
N SER A 306 -33.20 12.23 5.26
CA SER A 306 -34.41 12.98 4.88
C SER A 306 -34.36 14.47 5.20
N LEU A 307 -33.33 14.95 5.93
CA LEU A 307 -33.15 16.36 6.26
C LEU A 307 -32.05 17.05 5.43
N SER A 308 -31.38 16.33 4.53
CA SER A 308 -30.29 16.85 3.71
C SER A 308 -30.79 17.15 2.28
N CYS A 309 -31.47 18.27 2.08
CA CYS A 309 -31.69 18.83 0.74
C CYS A 309 -30.39 19.49 0.23
N ALA A 310 -29.45 18.69 -0.23
CA ALA A 310 -28.33 19.16 -1.05
C ALA A 310 -27.99 18.10 -2.09
N SER A 311 -28.46 18.32 -3.32
CA SER A 311 -28.02 17.58 -4.51
C SER A 311 -26.64 18.10 -4.92
N SER A 312 -25.61 17.73 -4.19
CA SER A 312 -24.24 17.66 -4.71
C SER A 312 -23.77 16.22 -4.54
N ARG A 313 -23.30 15.60 -5.62
CA ARG A 313 -22.61 14.30 -5.49
C ARG A 313 -21.41 14.52 -4.57
N GLU A 314 -21.43 13.92 -3.37
CA GLU A 314 -20.23 13.88 -2.54
C GLU A 314 -19.09 13.25 -3.37
N PRO A 315 -17.91 13.88 -3.41
CA PRO A 315 -16.78 13.34 -4.15
C PRO A 315 -16.35 11.99 -3.58
N LEU A 316 -15.91 11.06 -4.45
CA LEU A 316 -15.53 9.70 -4.07
C LEU A 316 -14.37 9.65 -3.07
N HIS A 317 -13.58 10.73 -3.01
CA HIS A 317 -12.45 10.92 -2.12
C HIS A 317 -12.26 12.41 -1.80
N PRO A 318 -11.45 12.74 -0.77
CA PRO A 318 -11.04 14.12 -0.52
C PRO A 318 -10.37 14.73 -1.76
N MET A 319 -10.65 16.02 -2.03
CA MET A 319 -10.02 16.76 -3.11
C MET A 319 -8.65 17.26 -2.72
N PHE A 320 -7.71 17.18 -3.66
CA PHE A 320 -6.34 17.63 -3.48
C PHE A 320 -5.98 18.76 -4.46
N PRO A 321 -5.06 19.66 -4.09
CA PRO A 321 -4.57 20.68 -5.02
C PRO A 321 -3.97 20.04 -6.27
N ASP A 322 -4.24 20.62 -7.45
CA ASP A 322 -3.75 20.11 -8.74
C ASP A 322 -2.23 20.28 -8.89
N GLN A 323 -1.62 21.25 -8.20
CA GLN A 323 -0.17 21.45 -8.18
C GLN A 323 0.40 21.02 -6.83
N PRO A 324 1.56 20.34 -6.79
CA PRO A 324 2.26 20.07 -5.55
C PRO A 324 2.66 21.39 -4.88
N GLU A 325 2.41 21.49 -3.58
CA GLU A 325 2.85 22.66 -2.80
C GLU A 325 4.38 22.80 -2.91
N LYS A 326 4.83 24.02 -3.19
CA LYS A 326 6.27 24.31 -3.20
C LYS A 326 6.82 24.04 -1.80
N PRO A 327 7.97 23.35 -1.66
CA PRO A 327 8.63 23.23 -0.37
C PRO A 327 8.80 24.62 0.25
N LEU A 328 8.55 24.74 1.56
CA LEU A 328 8.78 25.98 2.28
C LEU A 328 10.22 26.44 2.03
N ASN A 329 10.38 27.69 1.59
CA ASN A 329 11.71 28.27 1.42
C ASN A 329 12.30 28.57 2.80
N LEU A 330 13.09 27.62 3.31
CA LEU A 330 13.76 27.72 4.61
C LEU A 330 15.05 28.56 4.58
N ALA A 331 15.42 29.15 3.43
CA ALA A 331 16.70 29.86 3.26
C ALA A 331 16.87 31.06 4.21
N HIS A 332 15.79 31.54 4.82
CA HIS A 332 15.80 32.71 5.70
C HIS A 332 15.33 32.41 7.14
N ILE A 333 15.11 31.13 7.49
CA ILE A 333 14.63 30.74 8.84
C ILE A 333 15.79 30.57 9.84
N VAL A 334 17.02 30.39 9.36
CA VAL A 334 18.22 30.38 10.20
C VAL A 334 19.02 31.64 9.91
N PRO A 335 19.13 32.60 10.86
CA PRO A 335 20.09 33.69 10.72
C PRO A 335 21.49 33.10 10.50
N PRO A 336 22.29 33.62 9.56
CA PRO A 336 23.67 33.18 9.41
C PRO A 336 24.36 33.29 10.77
N ARG A 337 24.89 32.20 11.30
CA ARG A 337 25.77 32.28 12.48
C ARG A 337 26.96 33.17 12.08
N PRO A 338 27.30 34.21 12.85
CA PRO A 338 28.50 34.99 12.58
C PRO A 338 29.70 34.05 12.59
N VAL A 339 30.43 34.03 11.49
CA VAL A 339 31.70 33.31 11.40
C VAL A 339 32.68 34.12 12.24
N THR A 340 33.03 33.64 13.45
CA THR A 340 34.12 34.24 14.22
C THR A 340 35.44 33.93 13.49
N SER A 341 35.93 34.94 12.77
CA SER A 341 37.27 34.96 12.18
C SER A 341 38.31 34.91 13.29
N LEU A 342 38.99 33.77 13.41
CA LEU A 342 40.23 33.64 14.16
C LEU A 342 41.36 34.28 13.35
N ASN A 343 41.66 35.55 13.63
CA ASN A 343 43.00 36.17 13.63
C ASN A 343 42.84 37.71 13.64
N ASP A 344 43.01 38.33 14.80
CA ASP A 344 44.13 39.26 15.01
C ASP A 344 44.19 39.70 16.48
N SER A 345 45.40 39.63 17.02
CA SER A 345 45.78 40.07 18.35
C SER A 345 46.17 41.55 18.36
N MET A 346 45.79 42.23 19.45
CA MET A 346 46.53 43.29 20.18
C MET A 346 45.86 44.67 20.33
N PHE A 347 45.96 45.13 21.60
CA PHE A 347 45.74 46.47 22.20
C PHE A 347 44.29 46.92 22.44
N SER A 348 43.92 47.54 23.57
CA SER A 348 44.37 47.56 24.97
C SER A 348 43.40 48.46 25.76
N HIS A 349 43.11 48.10 27.02
CA HIS A 349 42.57 48.91 28.15
C HIS A 349 41.23 49.68 27.96
N SER A 350 40.19 49.41 28.75
CA SER A 350 40.08 49.84 30.16
C SER A 350 38.78 49.29 30.82
N VAL A 351 38.83 49.05 32.13
CA VAL A 351 37.76 48.50 33.03
C VAL A 351 37.29 49.63 33.98
N PRO A 352 36.37 49.48 34.98
CA PRO A 352 35.16 48.64 35.20
C PRO A 352 33.91 49.40 35.75
N SER A 353 32.82 48.64 35.93
CA SER A 353 31.96 48.57 37.16
C SER A 353 30.51 49.08 37.08
N SER A 354 29.53 48.18 37.32
CA SER A 354 28.66 48.21 38.50
C SER A 354 27.47 47.22 38.41
N GLY A 355 27.19 46.49 39.50
CA GLY A 355 25.83 46.06 39.87
C GLY A 355 25.44 44.57 39.79
N SER A 356 25.82 43.77 40.79
CA SER A 356 25.11 42.54 41.24
C SER A 356 23.74 42.89 41.88
N PRO A 357 22.80 41.95 42.21
CA PRO A 357 23.00 40.52 42.52
C PRO A 357 21.91 39.51 42.05
N PHE A 358 22.30 38.24 41.91
CA PHE A 358 21.39 37.09 42.00
C PHE A 358 21.66 36.33 43.31
N ILE A 359 20.58 36.12 44.08
CA ILE A 359 20.54 35.28 45.28
C ILE A 359 20.33 33.83 44.84
N THR A 360 21.26 32.95 45.18
CA THR A 360 21.12 31.50 45.15
C THR A 360 20.54 31.00 46.48
N ARG A 361 19.50 30.15 46.44
CA ARG A 361 19.16 29.25 47.56
C ARG A 361 19.15 27.81 47.06
N SER A 362 20.12 27.07 47.54
CA SER A 362 20.22 25.62 47.60
C SER A 362 19.22 25.04 48.61
N LEU A 363 18.70 23.85 48.33
CA LEU A 363 17.99 23.00 49.28
C LEU A 363 18.55 21.58 49.13
N ASP A 364 19.28 21.14 50.14
CA ASP A 364 19.58 19.74 50.45
C ASP A 364 18.97 19.45 51.83
N GLY A 365 18.44 18.23 52.02
CA GLY A 365 18.31 17.64 53.36
C GLY A 365 17.00 16.91 53.69
N ALA A 366 17.00 15.61 53.42
CA ALA A 366 16.47 14.48 54.22
C ALA A 366 15.35 14.66 55.27
N LEU A 367 14.33 13.80 55.16
CA LEU A 367 13.94 12.80 56.19
C LEU A 367 13.12 11.67 55.54
#